data_AF-A0A661R9L7-F1
#
_entry.id   AF-A0A661R9L7-F1
#
_cell.length_a   1.000
_cell.length_b   1.000
_cell.length_c   1.000
_cell.angle_alpha   90.00
_cell.angle_beta   90.00
_cell.angle_gamma   90.00
#
_symmetry.space_group_name_H-M   'P 1'
#
loop_
_entity.id
_entity.type
_entity.pdbx_description
1 polymer ?
#
loop_
_entity_poly.entity_id
_entity_poly.type
_entity_poly.pdbx_seq_one_letter_code
_entity_poly.pdbx_strand_id
1 'polypeptide(L)' 'EVTPRIAEAVAASRAKKFLIPLTQEKVEIVGMSSTPLPPLIETLIEKHLKESIEKDV' A
#
# COMPACT_ATOMS: atom_id res chain seq x y z
N GLU A 1 -12.05 8.62 2.04
CA GLU A 1 -12.04 9.22 3.38
C GLU A 1 -12.47 8.17 4.41
N VAL A 2 -11.83 8.14 5.59
CA VAL A 2 -12.16 7.19 6.68
C VAL A 2 -12.26 7.95 8.01
N THR A 3 -13.02 7.42 8.97
CA THR A 3 -13.12 8.04 10.30
C THR A 3 -11.84 7.84 11.12
N PRO A 4 -11.56 8.68 12.14
CA PRO A 4 -10.39 8.51 13.00
C PRO A 4 -10.27 7.12 13.63
N ARG A 5 -11.41 6.53 14.04
CA ARG A 5 -11.45 5.18 14.62
C ARG A 5 -11.07 4.09 13.62
N ILE A 6 -11.46 4.24 12.35
CA ILE A 6 -11.05 3.31 11.29
C ILE A 6 -9.54 3.46 11.02
N ALA A 7 -9.04 4.69 10.92
CA ALA A 7 -7.62 4.95 10.71
C ALA A 7 -6.76 4.33 11.82
N GLU A 8 -7.16 4.49 13.08
CA GLU A 8 -6.50 3.89 14.23
C GLU A 8 -6.50 2.36 14.17
N ALA A 9 -7.66 1.74 13.91
CA ALA A 9 -7.76 0.28 13.82
C ALA A 9 -6.91 -0.29 12.69
N VAL A 10 -6.91 0.35 11.51
CA VAL A 10 -6.08 -0.04 10.37
C VAL A 10 -4.60 0.10 10.71
N ALA A 11 -4.19 1.23 11.29
CA ALA A 11 -2.80 1.48 11.68
C ALA A 11 -2.30 0.48 12.74
N ALA A 12 -3.13 0.17 13.74
CA ALA A 12 -2.80 -0.74 14.85
C ALA A 12 -2.81 -2.23 14.46
N SER A 13 -3.43 -2.59 13.33
CA SER A 13 -3.47 -3.98 12.87
C SER A 13 -2.06 -4.58 12.70
N ARG A 14 -1.87 -5.86 13.03
CA ARG A 14 -0.60 -6.57 12.81
C ARG A 14 -0.37 -6.95 11.35
N ALA A 15 -1.39 -6.86 10.51
CA ALA A 15 -1.27 -7.18 9.09
C ALA A 15 -0.21 -6.30 8.42
N LYS A 16 0.54 -6.89 7.48
CA LYS A 16 1.45 -6.16 6.58
C LYS A 16 0.62 -5.22 5.72
N LYS A 17 1.04 -3.95 5.65
CA LYS A 17 0.31 -2.89 4.95
C LYS A 17 1.07 -2.50 3.70
N PHE A 18 0.38 -2.52 2.56
CA PHE A 18 0.91 -2.06 1.29
C PHE A 18 0.25 -0.72 0.96
N LEU A 19 1.06 0.33 0.86
CA LEU A 19 0.60 1.68 0.58
C LEU A 19 0.86 1.99 -0.90
N ILE A 20 -0.18 2.42 -1.61
CA ILE A 20 -0.07 2.92 -2.98
C ILE A 20 -0.38 4.41 -2.93
N PRO A 21 0.55 5.29 -3.32
CA PRO A 21 0.29 6.72 -3.37
C PRO A 21 -0.55 7.04 -4.60
N LEU A 22 -1.86 6.93 -4.42
CA LEU A 22 -2.82 7.50 -5.35
C LEU A 22 -2.76 9.01 -5.13
N THR A 23 -2.08 9.72 -6.03
CA THR A 23 -1.84 11.15 -5.93
C THR A 23 -3.16 11.92 -6.01
N GLN A 24 -3.77 12.17 -4.86
CA GLN A 24 -4.94 13.04 -4.70
C GLN A 24 -4.81 14.01 -3.51
N GLU A 25 -3.81 13.81 -2.64
CA GLU A 25 -3.58 14.63 -1.44
C GLU A 25 -2.28 15.46 -1.57
N LYS A 26 -2.18 16.56 -0.80
CA LYS A 26 -0.97 17.41 -0.74
C LYS A 26 0.15 16.76 0.07
N VAL A 27 0.54 15.54 -0.29
CA VAL A 27 1.59 14.77 0.36
C VAL A 27 2.62 14.37 -0.67
N GLU A 28 3.87 14.73 -0.42
CA GLU A 28 5.02 14.33 -1.21
C GLU A 28 5.81 13.26 -0.45
N ILE A 29 6.09 12.14 -1.11
CA ILE A 29 6.89 11.06 -0.53
C ILE A 29 8.32 11.23 -1.03
N VAL A 30 9.20 11.76 -0.17
CA VAL A 30 10.61 11.96 -0.50
C VAL A 30 11.28 10.60 -0.76
N GLY A 31 12.05 10.52 -1.85
CA GLY A 31 12.76 9.29 -2.26
C GLY A 31 11.90 8.31 -3.07
N MET A 32 10.64 8.63 -3.36
CA MET A 32 9.78 7.84 -4.22
C MET A 32 9.78 8.36 -5.66
N SER A 33 9.91 7.44 -6.63
CA SER A 33 9.77 7.78 -8.05
C SER A 33 8.31 8.02 -8.42
N SER A 34 8.03 9.06 -9.23
CA SER A 34 6.71 9.34 -9.78
C SER A 34 6.33 8.27 -10.81
N THR A 35 5.69 7.20 -10.34
CA THR A 35 5.27 6.07 -11.19
C THR A 35 3.74 6.06 -11.30
N PRO A 36 3.17 5.91 -12.51
CA PRO A 36 1.72 5.77 -12.67
C PRO A 36 1.15 4.57 -11.90
N LEU A 37 -0.16 4.58 -11.67
CA LEU A 37 -0.83 3.50 -10.95
C LEU A 37 -0.62 2.09 -11.57
N PRO A 38 -0.73 1.88 -12.90
CA PRO A 38 -0.65 0.52 -13.43
C PRO A 38 0.68 -0.20 -13.11
N PRO A 39 1.87 0.39 -13.33
CA PRO A 39 3.13 -0.26 -12.93
C PRO A 39 3.31 -0.42 -11.40
N LEU A 40 2.69 0.44 -10.58
CA LEU A 40 2.69 0.27 -9.13
C LEU A 40 1.90 -0.98 -8.70
N ILE A 41 0.77 -1.24 -9.36
CA ILE A 41 -0.04 -2.44 -9.12
C ILE A 41 0.69 -3.71 -9.55
N GLU A 42 1.30 -3.70 -10.73
CA GLU A 42 2.12 -4.82 -11.20
C GLU A 42 3.23 -5.15 -10.19
N THR A 43 3.94 -4.13 -9.71
CA THR A 43 4.99 -4.30 -8.70
C THR A 43 4.45 -4.91 -7.39
N LEU A 44 3.30 -4.42 -6.92
CA LEU A 44 2.64 -4.95 -5.73
C LEU A 44 2.29 -6.44 -5.89
N ILE A 45 1.69 -6.81 -7.03
CA ILE A 45 1.28 -8.20 -7.28
C ILE A 45 2.50 -9.10 -7.39
N GLU A 46 3.42 -8.78 -8.30
CA GLU A 46 4.53 -9.64 -8.69
C GLU A 46 5.58 -9.79 -7.57
N LYS A 47 5.86 -8.73 -6.82
CA LYS A 47 6.99 -8.73 -5.85
C LYS A 47 6.56 -8.86 -4.39
N HIS A 48 5.28 -8.67 -4.08
CA HIS A 48 4.86 -8.56 -2.68
C HIS A 48 3.68 -9.45 -2.32
N LEU A 49 2.70 -9.61 -3.22
CA LEU A 49 1.53 -10.45 -2.94
C LEU A 49 1.78 -11.92 -3.28
N LYS A 50 2.39 -12.25 -4.42
CA LYS A 50 2.69 -13.65 -4.78
C LYS A 50 3.48 -14.38 -3.70
N GLU A 51 4.55 -13.73 -3.21
CA GLU A 51 5.38 -14.28 -2.12
C GLU A 51 4.64 -14.45 -0.78
N SER A 52 3.57 -13.68 -0.56
CA SER A 52 2.81 -13.73 0.69
C SER A 52 1.73 -14.81 0.64
N ILE A 53 1.10 -15.03 -0.52
CA ILE A 53 0.04 -16.03 -0.70
C ILE A 53 0.62 -17.45 -0.72
N GLU A 54 1.82 -17.66 -1.26
CA GLU A 54 2.48 -18.97 -1.30
C GLU A 54 2.98 -19.46 0.07
N LYS A 55 3.12 -18.57 1.06
CA LYS A 55 3.60 -18.93 2.42
C LYS A 55 2.50 -19.32 3.39
N ASP A 56 1.24 -19.06 3.04
CA ASP A 56 0.06 -19.33 3.86
C ASP A 56 -0.70 -20.61 3.40
N VAL A 57 -0.11 -21.40 2.49
CA VAL A 57 -0.62 -22.71 2.00
C VAL A 57 0.31 -23.85 2.41
#